data_AF-A0A7S2B297-F1
#
_entry.id   AF-A0A7S2B297-F1
#
_cell.length_a   1.000
_cell.length_b   1.000
_cell.length_c   1.000
_cell.angle_alpha   90.00
_cell.angle_beta   90.00
_cell.angle_gamma   90.00
#
_symmetry.space_group_name_H-M   'P 1'
#
loop_
_entity.id
_entity.type
_entity.pdbx_description
1 polymer ?
#
loop_
_entity_poly.entity_id
_entity_poly.type
_entity_poly.pdbx_seq_one_letter_code
_entity_poly.pdbx_strand_id
1 'polypeptide(L)'
;VEKSFHSTITAVSQLGRNPAHLALCTSPSDHFANAQLQVFDIQFDEETTAGVSTTKRTLEQLGFFDDPLMYVVSMQVLKNFICLGDIRNSMHFVNWREADNSLQLLARDRSRCDVMASGIMLDDGGG
;
A
#
# COMPACT_ATOMS: atom_id res chain seq x y z
N VAL A 1 23.81 4.85 -18.79
CA VAL A 1 23.08 3.57 -18.72
C VAL A 1 22.00 3.76 -17.67
N GLU A 2 20.79 4.14 -18.09
CA GLU A 2 19.62 4.18 -17.20
C GLU A 2 19.35 2.74 -16.75
N LYS A 3 19.62 2.45 -15.47
CA LYS A 3 19.13 1.22 -14.87
C LYS A 3 17.64 1.42 -14.68
N SER A 4 16.84 0.88 -15.59
CA SER A 4 15.41 0.69 -15.40
C SER A 4 15.21 -0.28 -14.25
N PHE A 5 15.07 0.23 -13.03
CA PHE A 5 14.63 -0.58 -11.90
C PHE A 5 13.19 -1.00 -12.17
N HIS A 6 12.99 -2.27 -12.50
CA HIS A 6 11.66 -2.83 -12.66
C HIS A 6 11.14 -3.11 -11.25
N SER A 7 10.13 -2.37 -10.81
CA SER A 7 9.41 -2.67 -9.56
C SER A 7 8.14 -3.46 -9.89
N THR A 8 7.86 -4.50 -9.12
CA THR A 8 6.63 -5.29 -9.23
C THR A 8 5.66 -4.87 -8.14
N ILE A 9 4.39 -4.68 -8.50
CA ILE A 9 3.32 -4.49 -7.52
C ILE A 9 3.05 -5.82 -6.84
N THR A 10 3.28 -5.90 -5.53
CA THR A 10 3.05 -7.13 -4.75
C THR A 10 1.70 -7.15 -4.07
N ALA A 11 1.12 -5.98 -3.79
CA ALA A 11 -0.22 -5.87 -3.24
C ALA A 11 -0.87 -4.51 -3.56
N VAL A 12 -2.19 -4.49 -3.66
CA VAL A 12 -3.00 -3.28 -3.88
C VAL A 12 -4.30 -3.37 -3.07
N SER A 13 -4.74 -2.26 -2.47
CA SER A 13 -6.00 -2.20 -1.74
C SER A 13 -6.52 -0.77 -1.64
N GLN A 14 -7.85 -0.61 -1.60
CA GLN A 14 -8.49 0.69 -1.40
C GLN A 14 -8.40 1.09 0.07
N LEU A 15 -8.13 2.36 0.35
CA LEU A 15 -7.79 2.84 1.69
C LEU A 15 -8.90 3.71 2.30
N GLY A 16 -9.20 3.47 3.57
CA GLY A 16 -10.04 4.37 4.36
C GLY A 16 -11.49 4.42 3.92
N ARG A 17 -12.13 5.56 4.22
CA ARG A 17 -13.48 5.90 3.73
C ARG A 17 -13.44 6.61 2.38
N ASN A 18 -12.28 7.12 1.96
CA ASN A 18 -12.14 7.81 0.69
C ASN A 18 -11.88 6.78 -0.43
N PRO A 19 -12.85 6.52 -1.33
CA PRO A 19 -12.66 5.56 -2.40
C PRO A 19 -11.57 5.98 -3.41
N ALA A 20 -11.12 7.23 -3.40
CA ALA A 20 -10.04 7.70 -4.26
C ALA A 20 -8.64 7.33 -3.74
N HIS A 21 -8.49 6.95 -2.46
CA HIS A 21 -7.19 6.55 -1.92
C HIS A 21 -6.88 5.07 -2.19
N LEU A 22 -5.69 4.83 -2.74
CA LEU A 22 -5.18 3.51 -3.08
C LEU A 22 -3.86 3.26 -2.35
N ALA A 23 -3.79 2.17 -1.58
CA ALA A 23 -2.54 1.67 -1.03
C ALA A 23 -1.90 0.67 -2.00
N LEU A 24 -0.62 0.84 -2.29
CA LEU A 24 0.17 0.01 -3.20
C LEU A 24 1.48 -0.38 -2.53
N CYS A 25 1.79 -1.68 -2.55
CA CYS A 25 3.11 -2.19 -2.21
C CYS A 25 3.87 -2.54 -3.47
N THR A 26 5.10 -2.03 -3.59
CA THR A 26 6.01 -2.38 -4.67
C THR A 26 7.28 -2.99 -4.11
N SER A 27 7.87 -3.95 -4.82
CA SER A 27 9.19 -4.49 -4.51
C SER A 27 10.07 -4.48 -5.76
N PRO A 28 11.39 -4.25 -5.65
CA PRO A 28 12.32 -4.45 -6.76
C PRO A 28 12.21 -5.88 -7.33
N SER A 29 12.23 -6.03 -8.66
CA SER A 29 12.13 -7.33 -9.34
C SER A 29 13.27 -8.28 -9.02
N ASP A 30 14.46 -7.73 -8.77
CA ASP A 30 15.71 -8.50 -8.73
C ASP A 30 16.17 -8.81 -7.30
N HIS A 31 15.50 -8.26 -6.29
CA HIS A 31 15.91 -8.37 -4.88
C HIS A 31 14.70 -8.57 -3.94
N PHE A 32 14.79 -9.56 -3.07
CA PHE A 32 13.88 -9.74 -1.92
C PHE A 32 14.17 -8.69 -0.82
N ALA A 33 14.17 -7.40 -1.14
CA ALA A 33 14.44 -6.32 -0.19
C ALA A 33 13.86 -4.98 -0.67
N ASN A 34 13.62 -4.06 0.27
CA ASN A 34 13.15 -2.69 0.02
C ASN A 34 11.75 -2.60 -0.60
N ALA A 35 10.78 -3.34 -0.07
CA ALA A 35 9.39 -3.08 -0.42
C ALA A 35 8.96 -1.69 0.09
N GLN A 36 8.30 -0.93 -0.77
CA GLN A 36 7.76 0.38 -0.43
C GLN A 36 6.25 0.33 -0.42
N LEU A 37 5.65 0.76 0.69
CA LEU A 37 4.23 1.03 0.77
C LEU A 37 4.00 2.49 0.36
N GLN A 38 3.12 2.71 -0.61
CA GLN A 38 2.77 4.03 -1.13
C GLN A 38 1.25 4.19 -1.09
N VAL A 39 0.79 5.42 -0.83
CA VAL A 39 -0.62 5.79 -0.94
C VAL A 39 -0.76 6.79 -2.08
N PHE A 40 -1.73 6.55 -2.96
CA PHE A 40 -2.05 7.38 -4.10
C PHE A 40 -3.48 7.90 -4.03
N ASP A 41 -3.72 9.10 -4.53
CA ASP A 41 -5.06 9.60 -4.86
C ASP A 41 -5.34 9.38 -6.35
N ILE A 42 -6.55 8.92 -6.66
CA ILE A 42 -7.03 8.73 -8.03
C ILE A 42 -7.71 10.02 -8.50
N GLN A 43 -7.03 10.76 -9.39
CA GLN A 43 -7.59 11.97 -10.00
C GLN A 43 -8.31 11.64 -11.31
N PHE A 44 -9.40 12.36 -11.56
CA PHE A 44 -10.21 12.25 -12.78
C PHE A 44 -10.25 13.61 -13.48
N ASP A 45 -9.56 13.71 -14.61
CA ASP A 45 -9.54 14.91 -15.43
C ASP A 45 -10.39 14.67 -16.68
N GLU A 46 -11.34 15.56 -16.96
CA GLU A 46 -12.06 15.56 -18.24
C GLU A 46 -11.32 16.40 -19.25
N GLU A 47 -10.88 15.78 -20.35
CA GLU A 47 -10.20 16.44 -21.45
C GLU A 47 -11.09 16.40 -22.69
N THR A 48 -11.43 17.55 -23.26
CA THR A 48 -12.24 17.63 -24.48
C THR A 48 -11.39 18.11 -25.64
N THR A 49 -11.19 17.24 -26.64
CA THR A 49 -10.47 17.56 -27.87
C THR A 49 -11.34 17.24 -29.08
N ALA A 50 -11.51 18.21 -29.99
CA ALA A 50 -12.31 18.09 -31.21
C ALA A 50 -13.76 17.58 -31.00
N GLY A 51 -14.40 17.98 -29.89
CA GLY A 51 -15.78 17.60 -29.56
C GLY A 51 -15.93 16.19 -28.97
N VAL A 52 -14.84 15.47 -28.74
CA VAL A 52 -14.82 14.20 -28.00
C VAL A 52 -14.32 14.47 -26.58
N SER A 53 -15.11 14.10 -25.57
CA SER A 53 -14.70 14.12 -24.17
C SER A 53 -14.07 12.78 -23.80
N THR A 54 -12.84 12.83 -23.28
CA THR A 54 -12.11 11.69 -22.74
C THR A 54 -11.81 11.94 -21.27
N THR A 55 -12.09 10.96 -20.42
CA THR A 55 -11.68 11.00 -19.01
C THR A 55 -10.26 10.45 -18.89
N LYS A 56 -9.33 11.32 -18.53
CA LYS A 56 -7.97 10.95 -18.14
C LYS A 56 -7.96 10.59 -16.66
N ARG A 57 -7.28 9.50 -16.31
CA ARG A 57 -7.07 9.08 -14.93
C ARG A 57 -5.60 9.18 -14.60
N THR A 58 -5.28 9.87 -13.51
CA THR A 58 -3.90 9.99 -13.02
C THR A 58 -3.82 9.54 -11.57
N LEU A 59 -2.63 9.14 -11.15
CA LEU A 59 -2.34 8.76 -9.77
C LEU A 59 -1.37 9.79 -9.18
N GLU A 60 -1.78 10.44 -8.10
CA GLU A 60 -0.92 11.37 -7.35
C GLU A 60 -0.43 10.69 -6.08
N GLN A 61 0.89 10.61 -5.89
CA GLN A 61 1.44 10.01 -4.67
C GLN A 61 1.23 10.96 -3.48
N LEU A 62 0.49 10.50 -2.48
CA LEU A 62 0.23 11.28 -1.27
C LEU A 62 1.28 11.03 -0.20
N GLY A 63 1.68 9.78 -0.02
CA GLY A 63 2.58 9.39 1.06
C GLY A 63 3.27 8.06 0.80
N PHE A 64 4.35 7.83 1.52
CA PHE A 64 5.11 6.59 1.44
C PHE A 64 5.65 6.16 2.81
N PHE A 65 5.87 4.85 2.94
CA PHE A 65 6.55 4.21 4.04
C PHE A 65 7.59 3.27 3.44
N ASP A 66 8.82 3.43 3.90
CA ASP A 66 9.98 2.66 3.43
C ASP A 66 10.55 1.86 4.59
N ASP A 67 10.65 0.55 4.42
CA ASP A 67 11.40 -0.35 5.30
C ASP A 67 12.32 -1.20 4.42
N PRO A 68 13.65 -1.02 4.53
CA PRO A 68 14.61 -1.64 3.63
C PRO A 68 14.63 -3.18 3.74
N LEU A 69 14.13 -3.73 4.85
CA LEU A 69 14.10 -5.17 5.05
C LEU A 69 12.79 -5.80 4.60
N MET A 70 11.81 -4.99 4.20
CA MET A 70 10.46 -5.45 3.92
C MET A 70 10.34 -6.13 2.55
N TYR A 71 9.60 -7.22 2.49
CA TYR A 71 9.12 -7.85 1.27
C TYR A 71 7.67 -8.30 1.51
N VAL A 72 6.73 -7.42 1.13
CA VAL A 72 5.30 -7.60 1.35
C VAL A 72 4.74 -8.66 0.41
N VAL A 73 4.16 -9.71 0.98
CA VAL A 73 3.48 -10.80 0.25
C VAL A 73 1.97 -10.83 0.49
N SER A 74 1.50 -10.13 1.52
CA SER A 74 0.06 -9.95 1.76
C SER A 74 -0.21 -8.56 2.33
N MET A 75 -1.31 -7.95 1.92
CA MET A 75 -1.76 -6.67 2.44
C MET A 75 -3.26 -6.75 2.70
N GLN A 76 -3.67 -6.28 3.88
CA GLN A 76 -5.06 -6.15 4.27
C GLN A 76 -5.28 -4.73 4.78
N VAL A 77 -6.40 -4.12 4.38
CA VAL A 77 -6.76 -2.77 4.80
C VAL A 77 -8.08 -2.81 5.53
N LEU A 78 -8.10 -2.19 6.71
CA LEU A 78 -9.31 -1.97 7.51
C LEU A 78 -9.39 -0.50 7.88
N LYS A 79 -10.30 0.23 7.23
CA LYS A 79 -10.37 1.70 7.34
C LYS A 79 -9.00 2.28 6.99
N ASN A 80 -8.37 3.00 7.92
CA ASN A 80 -7.07 3.63 7.70
C ASN A 80 -5.90 2.74 8.18
N PHE A 81 -6.19 1.55 8.71
CA PHE A 81 -5.18 0.62 9.17
C PHE A 81 -4.79 -0.34 8.05
N ILE A 82 -3.50 -0.53 7.89
CA ILE A 82 -2.89 -1.37 6.87
C ILE A 82 -2.07 -2.44 7.60
N CYS A 83 -2.41 -3.69 7.35
CA CYS A 83 -1.69 -4.85 7.84
C CYS A 83 -0.89 -5.46 6.70
N LEU A 84 0.44 -5.51 6.86
CA LEU A 84 1.36 -6.06 5.87
C LEU A 84 1.97 -7.34 6.40
N GLY A 85 1.86 -8.41 5.64
CA GLY A 85 2.59 -9.66 5.88
C GLY A 85 3.88 -9.68 5.07
N ASP A 86 4.99 -9.89 5.76
CA ASP A 86 6.33 -9.95 5.22
C ASP A 86 6.84 -11.39 5.14
N ILE A 87 7.54 -11.74 4.06
CA ILE A 87 8.04 -13.11 3.87
C ILE A 87 9.18 -13.51 4.82
N ARG A 88 9.76 -12.58 5.61
CA ARG A 88 10.86 -12.85 6.57
C ARG A 88 10.69 -12.17 7.92
N ASN A 89 9.92 -11.08 7.97
CA ASN A 89 9.85 -10.15 9.09
C ASN A 89 8.47 -10.11 9.75
N SER A 90 7.69 -11.19 9.61
CA SER A 90 6.35 -11.30 10.20
C SER A 90 5.43 -10.15 9.78
N MET A 91 4.67 -9.58 10.70
CA MET A 91 3.60 -8.62 10.42
C MET A 91 3.99 -7.18 10.75
N HIS A 92 3.57 -6.25 9.90
CA HIS A 92 3.63 -4.80 10.16
C HIS A 92 2.22 -4.22 10.20
N PHE A 93 1.97 -3.37 11.18
CA PHE A 93 0.71 -2.67 11.34
C PHE A 93 0.95 -1.17 11.21
N VAL A 94 0.47 -0.62 10.11
CA VAL A 94 0.68 0.77 9.69
C VAL A 94 -0.65 1.49 9.69
N ASN A 95 -0.66 2.76 10.07
CA ASN A 95 -1.85 3.61 10.00
C ASN A 95 -1.64 4.75 9.01
N TRP A 96 -2.61 4.95 8.12
CA TRP A 96 -2.71 6.10 7.25
C TRP A 96 -3.33 7.28 7.99
N ARG A 97 -2.62 8.40 8.00
CA ARG A 97 -3.06 9.66 8.60
C ARG A 97 -3.40 10.64 7.50
N GLU A 98 -4.69 10.76 7.21
CA GLU A 98 -5.22 11.69 6.21
C GLU A 98 -4.89 13.16 6.51
N ALA A 99 -4.74 13.52 7.79
CA ALA A 99 -4.51 14.92 8.19
C ALA A 99 -3.17 15.48 7.71
N ASP A 100 -2.15 14.61 7.55
CA ASP A 100 -0.79 15.01 7.17
C ASP A 100 -0.21 14.13 6.05
N ASN A 101 -1.06 13.35 5.38
CA ASN A 101 -0.69 12.42 4.32
C ASN A 101 0.49 11.50 4.68
N SER A 102 0.51 11.00 5.91
CA SER A 102 1.61 10.20 6.43
C SER A 102 1.22 8.77 6.78
N LEU A 103 2.18 7.86 6.64
CA LEU A 103 2.07 6.48 7.09
C LEU A 103 2.85 6.31 8.39
N GLN A 104 2.17 5.85 9.45
CA GLN A 104 2.77 5.66 10.76
C GLN A 104 2.81 4.17 11.12
N LEU A 105 4.01 3.63 11.37
CA LEU A 105 4.15 2.29 11.94
C LEU A 105 3.63 2.31 13.38
N LEU A 106 2.57 1.55 13.65
CA LEU A 106 1.98 1.41 14.99
C LEU A 106 2.58 0.23 15.74
N ALA A 107 2.74 -0.90 15.05
CA ALA A 107 3.29 -2.11 15.64
C ALA A 107 3.98 -2.97 14.59
N ARG A 108 4.93 -3.77 15.05
CA ARG A 108 5.59 -4.80 14.26
C ARG A 108 5.84 -6.00 15.16
N ASP A 109 5.56 -7.19 14.65
CA ASP A 109 6.00 -8.40 15.33
C ASP A 109 7.53 -8.51 15.27
N ARG A 110 8.16 -8.63 16.43
CA ARG A 110 9.62 -8.70 16.55
C ARG A 110 10.15 -10.10 16.23
N SER A 111 9.28 -11.10 16.26
CA SER A 111 9.65 -12.46 15.87
C SER A 111 9.76 -12.56 14.35
N ARG A 112 10.72 -13.35 13.86
CA ARG A 112 10.79 -13.65 12.44
C ARG A 112 9.81 -14.78 12.15
N CYS A 113 8.95 -14.54 11.18
CA CYS A 113 8.00 -15.51 10.67
C CYS A 113 7.85 -15.26 9.18
N ASP A 114 7.89 -16.33 8.39
CA ASP A 114 7.66 -16.27 6.95
C ASP A 114 6.15 -16.26 6.71
N VAL A 115 5.58 -15.09 6.47
CA VAL A 115 4.14 -14.95 6.28
C VAL A 115 3.75 -15.50 4.91
N MET A 116 2.82 -16.45 4.87
CA MET A 116 2.26 -16.97 3.61
C MET A 116 0.96 -16.25 3.24
N ALA A 117 0.14 -15.93 4.24
CA ALA A 117 -1.08 -15.16 4.12
C ALA A 117 -1.35 -14.46 5.44
N SER A 118 -2.08 -13.35 5.40
CA SER A 118 -2.50 -12.61 6.59
C SER A 118 -3.96 -12.19 6.47
N GLY A 119 -4.60 -12.00 7.63
CA GLY A 119 -6.00 -11.60 7.74
C GLY A 119 -6.23 -10.80 9.01
N ILE A 120 -7.18 -9.87 8.96
CA ILE A 120 -7.63 -9.12 10.15
C ILE A 120 -8.87 -9.83 10.69
N MET A 121 -8.80 -10.31 11.93
CA MET A 121 -9.93 -10.91 12.62
C MET A 121 -10.56 -9.87 13.54
N LEU A 122 -11.86 -9.62 13.33
CA LEU A 122 -12.67 -8.75 14.18
C LEU A 122 -13.62 -9.63 14.98
N ASP A 123 -13.66 -9.41 16.28
CA ASP A 123 -14.72 -9.93 17.12
C ASP A 123 -15.98 -9.07 16.89
N ASP A 124 -17.12 -9.70 16.66
CA ASP A 124 -18.40 -9.00 16.55
C ASP A 124 -18.99 -8.65 17.92
N GLY A 125 -18.31 -9.06 19.00
CA GLY A 125 -18.63 -8.67 20.35
C GLY A 125 -19.94 -9.28 20.84
N GLY A 126 -20.25 -10.52 20.43
CA GLY A 126 -21.42 -11.26 20.88
C GLY A 126 -21.56 -11.29 22.41
N GLY A 127 -22.38 -10.39 22.93
CA GLY A 127 -22.74 -10.23 24.33
C GLY A 127 -24.17 -9.71 24.47
#